data_AF-A0A242CEP1-F1
#
_entry.id   AF-A0A242CEP1-F1
#
_cell.length_a   1.000
_cell.length_b   1.000
_cell.length_c   1.000
_cell.angle_alpha   90.00
_cell.angle_beta   90.00
_cell.angle_gamma   90.00
#
_symmetry.space_group_name_H-M   'P 1'
#
loop_
_entity.id
_entity.type
_entity.pdbx_description
1 polymer ?
#
loop_
_entity_poly.entity_id
_entity_poly.type
_entity_poly.pdbx_seq_one_letter_code
_entity_poly.pdbx_strand_id
1 'polypeptide(L)'
;MKKKLLIIVGVVLTLGFLGYTAMAGGETTNKIDLSWSLSDEKVKTIQLIGAEQDVDVIVAEAQEADTKVTLTGKVSDKTKKYLENTVAKEDGVEITLSQLGKVRFMANSDGKNKLKLTIMVGKNTSFDELKIKNVIGNINVKVPQTFDGVYKTDSNQGEVLEIPKTTQSMNSTVVVETIGDIAISK
;
A
#
# COMPACT_ATOMS: atom_id res chain seq x y z
N MET A 1 -20.59 -2.30 -24.71
CA MET A 1 -20.35 -0.85 -24.88
C MET A 1 -19.12 -0.49 -24.05
N LYS A 2 -18.06 0.04 -24.66
CA LYS A 2 -16.80 0.35 -23.95
C LYS A 2 -17.04 1.55 -23.03
N LYS A 3 -17.26 1.29 -21.73
CA LYS A 3 -17.30 2.36 -20.73
C LYS A 3 -15.89 2.95 -20.68
N LYS A 4 -15.76 4.23 -21.00
CA LYS A 4 -14.49 4.94 -20.96
C LYS A 4 -14.12 5.11 -19.49
N LEU A 5 -12.98 4.55 -19.09
CA LEU A 5 -12.48 4.60 -17.72
C LEU A 5 -12.11 6.04 -17.36
N LEU A 6 -12.78 6.62 -16.36
CA LEU A 6 -12.37 7.88 -15.73
C LEU A 6 -11.38 7.54 -14.62
N ILE A 7 -10.08 7.56 -14.95
CA ILE A 7 -9.04 7.59 -13.93
C ILE A 7 -9.10 8.99 -13.29
N ILE A 8 -9.82 9.15 -12.18
CA ILE A 8 -9.75 10.38 -11.38
C ILE A 8 -8.44 10.30 -10.59
N VAL A 9 -7.35 10.70 -11.25
CA VAL A 9 -6.06 10.96 -10.61
C VAL A 9 -6.22 12.25 -9.80
N GLY A 10 -6.66 12.13 -8.56
CA GLY A 10 -6.69 13.23 -7.59
C GLY A 10 -5.28 13.54 -7.10
N VAL A 11 -4.40 14.02 -7.98
CA VAL A 11 -3.06 14.51 -7.59
C VAL A 11 -3.21 15.98 -7.18
N VAL A 12 -3.34 16.24 -5.88
CA VAL A 12 -3.19 17.59 -5.34
C VAL A 12 -1.69 17.88 -5.19
N LEU A 13 -1.07 18.36 -6.27
CA LEU A 13 0.30 18.88 -6.27
C LEU A 13 0.33 20.24 -5.56
N THR A 14 0.68 20.27 -4.28
CA THR A 14 1.15 21.52 -3.66
C THR A 14 2.57 21.80 -4.16
N LEU A 15 2.67 22.68 -5.16
CA LEU A 15 3.94 23.22 -5.67
C LEU A 15 4.59 24.10 -4.60
N GLY A 16 5.55 23.54 -3.86
CA GLY A 16 6.56 24.30 -3.11
C GLY A 16 7.88 24.26 -3.86
N PHE A 17 8.27 25.38 -4.45
CA PHE A 17 9.51 25.56 -5.23
C PHE A 17 10.68 25.97 -4.31
N LEU A 18 11.90 25.61 -4.73
CA LEU A 18 13.25 26.07 -4.33
C LEU A 18 14.06 25.24 -3.29
N GLY A 19 15.00 24.46 -3.85
CA GLY A 19 16.43 24.69 -3.63
C GLY A 19 17.16 23.88 -2.56
N TYR A 20 17.68 22.69 -2.91
CA TYR A 20 19.08 22.34 -2.61
C TYR A 20 19.51 21.11 -3.43
N THR A 21 20.71 21.20 -3.99
CA THR A 21 21.38 20.15 -4.76
C THR A 21 21.98 19.10 -3.84
N ALA A 22 21.83 17.83 -4.24
CA ALA A 22 22.79 16.74 -4.06
C ALA A 22 23.34 16.48 -2.64
N MET A 23 22.54 15.82 -1.79
CA MET A 23 22.98 14.87 -0.73
C MET A 23 21.75 14.34 0.07
N ALA A 24 20.66 13.87 -0.56
CA ALA A 24 19.44 13.52 0.20
C ALA A 24 18.53 12.45 -0.46
N GLY A 25 19.08 11.52 -1.24
CA GLY A 25 18.27 10.53 -1.97
C GLY A 25 17.42 9.58 -1.11
N GLY A 26 17.64 9.56 0.22
CA GLY A 26 16.89 8.75 1.18
C GLY A 26 15.86 9.52 2.02
N GLU A 27 15.90 10.86 2.05
CA GLU A 27 15.00 11.62 2.93
C GLU A 27 13.57 11.65 2.38
N THR A 28 12.60 11.34 3.25
CA THR A 28 11.17 11.39 2.91
C THR A 28 10.62 12.81 3.10
N THR A 29 10.85 13.70 2.15
CA THR A 29 10.43 15.11 2.22
C THR A 29 9.20 15.42 1.38
N ASN A 30 8.94 14.64 0.32
CA ASN A 30 7.82 14.89 -0.59
C ASN A 30 6.52 14.34 -0.01
N LYS A 31 5.59 15.23 0.37
CA LYS A 31 4.24 14.81 0.77
C LYS A 31 3.47 14.24 -0.42
N ILE A 32 2.82 13.11 -0.21
CA ILE A 32 1.90 12.49 -1.17
C ILE A 32 0.52 12.30 -0.53
N ASP A 33 -0.50 12.42 -1.39
CA ASP A 33 -1.89 12.10 -1.11
C ASP A 33 -2.47 11.61 -2.44
N LEU A 34 -2.49 10.29 -2.62
CA LEU A 34 -2.89 9.63 -3.85
C LEU A 34 -4.13 8.80 -3.57
N SER A 35 -5.11 8.84 -4.48
CA SER A 35 -6.36 8.10 -4.35
C SER A 35 -6.77 7.45 -5.65
N TRP A 36 -7.27 6.22 -5.56
CA TRP A 36 -7.84 5.44 -6.66
C TRP A 36 -9.24 4.94 -6.25
N SER A 37 -10.17 4.95 -7.20
CA SER A 37 -11.52 4.37 -7.05
C SER A 37 -11.64 3.16 -7.96
N LEU A 38 -12.05 2.03 -7.40
CA LEU A 38 -12.27 0.77 -8.10
C LEU A 38 -13.77 0.47 -8.05
N SER A 39 -14.41 0.47 -9.22
CA SER A 39 -15.86 0.31 -9.35
C SER A 39 -16.29 -1.13 -9.62
N ASP A 40 -15.36 -2.09 -9.65
CA ASP A 40 -15.68 -3.50 -9.80
C ASP A 40 -16.25 -4.06 -8.48
N GLU A 41 -17.34 -4.83 -8.57
CA GLU A 41 -17.93 -5.55 -7.44
C GLU A 41 -16.98 -6.62 -6.88
N LYS A 42 -15.97 -7.01 -7.67
CA LYS A 42 -14.91 -7.92 -7.24
C LYS A 42 -13.54 -7.37 -7.60
N VAL A 43 -12.87 -6.77 -6.62
CA VAL A 43 -11.48 -6.31 -6.77
C VAL A 43 -10.56 -7.53 -6.78
N LYS A 44 -9.83 -7.78 -7.85
CA LYS A 44 -8.87 -8.88 -7.89
C LYS A 44 -7.65 -8.61 -7.03
N THR A 45 -7.05 -7.43 -7.15
CA THR A 45 -5.77 -7.20 -6.48
C THR A 45 -5.53 -5.75 -6.07
N ILE A 46 -5.04 -5.56 -4.85
CA ILE A 46 -4.52 -4.29 -4.34
C ILE A 46 -3.09 -4.55 -3.90
N GLN A 47 -2.11 -3.89 -4.53
CA GLN A 47 -0.70 -4.14 -4.27
C GLN A 47 0.06 -2.85 -3.93
N LEU A 48 0.90 -2.93 -2.91
CA LEU A 48 1.92 -1.92 -2.59
C LEU A 48 3.28 -2.61 -2.65
N ILE A 49 4.15 -2.16 -3.56
CA ILE A 49 5.41 -2.82 -3.87
C ILE A 49 6.59 -1.87 -3.67
N GLY A 50 7.60 -2.33 -2.95
CA GLY A 50 8.92 -1.73 -2.90
C GLY A 50 9.05 -0.56 -1.93
N ALA A 51 8.25 -0.50 -0.86
CA ALA A 51 8.45 0.53 0.17
C ALA A 51 9.79 0.30 0.91
N GLU A 52 10.47 1.39 1.24
CA GLU A 52 11.74 1.39 2.01
C GLU A 52 11.57 2.18 3.32
N GLN A 53 10.40 2.06 3.94
CA GLN A 53 9.97 2.75 5.16
C GLN A 53 8.78 1.98 5.73
N ASP A 54 8.46 2.21 7.01
CA ASP A 54 7.31 1.58 7.65
C ASP A 54 6.00 1.87 6.90
N VAL A 55 5.10 0.88 6.90
CA VAL A 55 3.79 0.98 6.26
C VAL A 55 2.70 0.58 7.26
N ASP A 56 1.78 1.50 7.50
CA ASP A 56 0.53 1.23 8.21
C ASP A 56 -0.59 1.06 7.18
N VAL A 57 -1.24 -0.11 7.21
CA VAL A 57 -2.35 -0.47 6.33
C VAL A 57 -3.64 -0.53 7.13
N ILE A 58 -4.68 0.14 6.65
CA ILE A 58 -6.02 0.09 7.23
C ILE A 58 -6.97 -0.40 6.15
N VAL A 59 -7.62 -1.52 6.40
CA VAL A 59 -8.74 -2.03 5.62
C VAL A 59 -10.01 -1.80 6.43
N ALA A 60 -11.00 -1.16 5.83
CA ALA A 60 -12.29 -0.88 6.46
C ALA A 60 -13.41 -1.04 5.43
N GLU A 61 -14.63 -1.30 5.93
CA GLU A 61 -15.83 -1.37 5.10
C GLU A 61 -16.36 0.05 4.84
N ALA A 62 -16.75 0.32 3.60
CA ALA A 62 -17.33 1.58 3.15
C ALA A 62 -18.87 1.48 3.07
N GLN A 63 -19.54 2.63 3.05
CA GLN A 63 -20.98 2.67 2.75
C GLN A 63 -21.23 2.85 1.25
N GLU A 64 -20.26 3.43 0.54
CA GLU A 64 -20.25 3.62 -0.90
C GLU A 64 -20.02 2.30 -1.65
N ALA A 65 -20.48 2.21 -2.90
CA ALA A 65 -20.32 1.00 -3.72
C ALA A 65 -18.86 0.75 -4.17
N ASP A 66 -18.15 1.83 -4.48
CA ASP A 66 -16.78 1.75 -4.99
C ASP A 66 -15.78 1.45 -3.86
N THR A 67 -14.76 0.65 -4.17
CA THR A 67 -13.61 0.48 -3.29
C THR A 67 -12.65 1.65 -3.49
N LYS A 68 -12.33 2.38 -2.41
CA LYS A 68 -11.38 3.50 -2.45
C LYS A 68 -10.05 3.10 -1.83
N VAL A 69 -8.96 3.25 -2.58
CA VAL A 69 -7.60 3.04 -2.11
C VAL A 69 -6.90 4.38 -2.00
N THR A 70 -6.27 4.67 -0.87
CA THR A 70 -5.57 5.94 -0.62
C THR A 70 -4.19 5.68 -0.03
N LEU A 71 -3.15 6.28 -0.63
CA LEU A 71 -1.78 6.27 -0.10
C LEU A 71 -1.38 7.68 0.31
N THR A 72 -1.03 7.84 1.59
CA THR A 72 -0.60 9.12 2.16
C THR A 72 0.73 8.98 2.91
N GLY A 73 1.46 10.09 3.02
CA GLY A 73 2.69 10.16 3.79
C GLY A 73 3.72 11.06 3.15
N LYS A 74 5.00 10.84 3.50
CA LYS A 74 6.12 11.48 2.80
C LYS A 74 7.01 10.42 2.16
N VAL A 75 7.52 10.72 0.97
CA VAL A 75 8.38 9.83 0.19
C VAL A 75 9.63 10.56 -0.31
N SER A 76 10.64 9.78 -0.70
CA SER A 76 11.83 10.33 -1.37
C SER A 76 11.50 10.78 -2.80
N ASP A 77 12.35 11.63 -3.38
CA ASP A 77 12.25 11.99 -4.81
C ASP A 77 12.31 10.76 -5.72
N LYS A 78 13.11 9.75 -5.34
CA LYS A 78 13.23 8.50 -6.08
C LYS A 78 11.92 7.73 -6.08
N THR A 79 11.29 7.59 -4.93
CA THR A 79 9.97 6.94 -4.79
C THR A 79 8.89 7.70 -5.55
N LYS A 80 8.93 9.04 -5.52
CA LYS A 80 8.00 9.88 -6.28
C LYS A 80 8.03 9.58 -7.78
N LYS A 81 9.22 9.39 -8.36
CA LYS A 81 9.36 8.97 -9.77
C LYS A 81 8.81 7.57 -10.03
N TYR A 82 8.92 6.65 -9.06
CA TYR A 82 8.35 5.30 -9.22
C TYR A 82 6.82 5.31 -9.20
N LEU A 83 6.22 6.18 -8.38
CA LEU A 83 4.76 6.33 -8.27
C LEU A 83 4.10 6.72 -9.59
N GLU A 84 4.82 7.40 -10.50
CA GLU A 84 4.34 7.69 -11.87
C GLU A 84 4.06 6.42 -12.69
N ASN A 85 4.65 5.27 -12.31
CA ASN A 85 4.41 3.97 -12.95
C ASN A 85 3.27 3.17 -12.30
N THR A 86 2.54 3.76 -11.33
CA THR A 86 1.40 3.09 -10.69
C THR A 86 0.35 2.73 -11.74
N VAL A 87 -0.05 1.46 -11.77
CA VAL A 87 -1.05 0.96 -12.73
C VAL A 87 -2.36 0.73 -12.00
N ALA A 88 -3.38 1.50 -12.33
CA ALA A 88 -4.76 1.26 -11.91
C ALA A 88 -5.56 0.63 -13.06
N LYS A 89 -6.29 -0.44 -12.77
CA LYS A 89 -7.23 -1.13 -13.66
C LYS A 89 -8.62 -1.14 -13.00
N GLU A 90 -9.65 -1.55 -13.74
CA GLU A 90 -11.02 -1.68 -13.20
C GLU A 90 -11.08 -2.58 -11.96
N ASP A 91 -10.33 -3.67 -11.98
CA ASP A 91 -10.36 -4.75 -10.99
C ASP A 91 -9.13 -4.75 -10.06
N GLY A 92 -8.34 -3.67 -10.02
CA GLY A 92 -7.20 -3.62 -9.12
C GLY A 92 -6.26 -2.44 -9.27
N VAL A 93 -5.35 -2.30 -8.32
CA VAL A 93 -4.32 -1.26 -8.33
C VAL A 93 -2.97 -1.84 -7.90
N GLU A 94 -1.93 -1.51 -8.66
CA GLU A 94 -0.54 -1.84 -8.35
C GLU A 94 0.26 -0.55 -8.14
N ILE A 95 0.57 -0.27 -6.87
CA ILE A 95 1.32 0.91 -6.44
C ILE A 95 2.79 0.55 -6.30
N THR A 96 3.62 1.03 -7.23
CA THR A 96 5.06 0.74 -7.24
C THR A 96 5.85 1.91 -6.66
N LEU A 97 6.56 1.66 -5.55
CA LEU A 97 7.42 2.62 -4.86
C LEU A 97 8.90 2.42 -5.20
N SER A 98 9.28 1.21 -5.63
CA SER A 98 10.61 0.90 -6.15
C SER A 98 10.66 -0.45 -6.89
N GLN A 99 11.74 -0.70 -7.64
CA GLN A 99 12.02 -2.02 -8.23
C GLN A 99 12.55 -3.00 -7.17
N LEU A 100 11.91 -4.18 -7.08
CA LEU A 100 12.39 -5.32 -6.31
C LEU A 100 13.60 -5.99 -6.99
N GLY A 101 14.51 -6.57 -6.21
CA GLY A 101 15.61 -7.40 -6.72
C GLY A 101 16.88 -6.67 -7.15
N LYS A 102 16.90 -5.33 -7.18
CA LYS A 102 18.18 -4.58 -7.24
C LYS A 102 18.78 -4.55 -5.85
N VAL A 103 19.96 -5.13 -5.68
CA VAL A 103 20.65 -5.17 -4.39
C VAL A 103 20.87 -3.73 -3.90
N ARG A 104 20.17 -3.35 -2.83
CA ARG A 104 20.33 -2.04 -2.18
C ARG A 104 21.07 -2.23 -0.87
N PHE A 105 22.39 -2.26 -0.95
CA PHE A 105 23.31 -2.45 0.17
C PHE A 105 23.24 -1.36 1.27
N MET A 106 22.31 -0.40 1.18
CA MET A 106 22.17 0.73 2.11
C MET A 106 20.71 1.18 2.31
N ALA A 107 19.72 0.34 1.99
CA ALA A 107 18.34 0.67 2.31
C ALA A 107 18.12 0.57 3.83
N ASN A 108 17.68 1.65 4.46
CA ASN A 108 17.23 1.69 5.86
C ASN A 108 15.83 2.30 5.93
N SER A 109 15.06 1.94 6.95
CA SER A 109 13.78 2.59 7.27
C SER A 109 13.91 3.68 8.34
N ASP A 110 15.03 3.70 9.08
CA ASP A 110 15.26 4.60 10.20
C ASP A 110 15.14 6.09 9.82
N GLY A 111 14.42 6.84 10.65
CA GLY A 111 14.20 8.29 10.47
C GLY A 111 13.27 8.65 9.32
N LYS A 112 12.76 7.69 8.54
CA LYS A 112 11.77 7.94 7.49
C LYS A 112 10.36 8.01 8.07
N ASN A 113 9.52 8.83 7.45
CA ASN A 113 8.11 8.92 7.83
C ASN A 113 7.38 7.64 7.41
N LYS A 114 6.41 7.18 8.20
CA LYS A 114 5.57 6.05 7.80
C LYS A 114 4.70 6.39 6.60
N LEU A 115 4.42 5.40 5.76
CA LEU A 115 3.35 5.47 4.77
C LEU A 115 2.06 4.93 5.37
N LYS A 116 0.95 5.53 4.98
CA LYS A 116 -0.39 5.05 5.35
C LYS A 116 -1.16 4.67 4.09
N LEU A 117 -1.44 3.38 3.95
CA LEU A 117 -2.35 2.83 2.93
C LEU A 117 -3.71 2.60 3.56
N THR A 118 -4.75 3.24 3.04
CA THR A 118 -6.13 3.06 3.48
C THR A 118 -6.95 2.45 2.35
N ILE A 119 -7.65 1.35 2.62
CA ILE A 119 -8.51 0.63 1.69
C ILE A 119 -9.91 0.64 2.30
N MET A 120 -10.80 1.45 1.73
CA MET A 120 -12.22 1.46 2.04
C MET A 120 -12.90 0.52 1.05
N VAL A 121 -13.15 -0.73 1.46
CA VAL A 121 -13.78 -1.75 0.63
C VAL A 121 -15.25 -1.38 0.41
N GLY A 122 -15.65 -1.30 -0.85
CA GLY A 122 -17.00 -0.93 -1.24
C GLY A 122 -18.08 -1.81 -0.60
N LYS A 123 -19.27 -1.25 -0.42
CA LYS A 123 -20.43 -1.97 0.10
C LYS A 123 -20.77 -3.14 -0.82
N ASN A 124 -20.87 -4.34 -0.24
CA ASN A 124 -21.06 -5.61 -0.94
C ASN A 124 -19.92 -6.00 -1.91
N THR A 125 -18.77 -5.33 -1.80
CA THR A 125 -17.56 -5.62 -2.59
C THR A 125 -16.61 -6.45 -1.75
N SER A 126 -15.78 -7.25 -2.41
CA SER A 126 -14.67 -7.97 -1.77
C SER A 126 -13.41 -7.82 -2.61
N PHE A 127 -12.24 -8.11 -1.99
CA PHE A 127 -11.00 -8.26 -2.73
C PHE A 127 -10.49 -9.71 -2.70
N ASP A 128 -9.89 -10.18 -3.79
CA ASP A 128 -9.25 -11.50 -3.81
C ASP A 128 -7.89 -11.47 -3.10
N GLU A 129 -7.05 -10.46 -3.38
CA GLU A 129 -5.71 -10.34 -2.78
C GLU A 129 -5.34 -8.89 -2.40
N LEU A 130 -4.88 -8.70 -1.16
CA LEU A 130 -4.15 -7.53 -0.70
C LEU A 130 -2.68 -7.93 -0.51
N LYS A 131 -1.77 -7.34 -1.27
CA LYS A 131 -0.35 -7.67 -1.24
C LYS A 131 0.50 -6.46 -0.86
N ILE A 132 1.22 -6.56 0.25
CA ILE A 132 2.15 -5.54 0.73
C ILE A 132 3.55 -6.16 0.73
N LYS A 133 4.41 -5.66 -0.16
CA LYS A 133 5.78 -6.14 -0.30
C LYS A 133 6.76 -5.00 -0.11
N ASN A 134 7.29 -4.86 1.09
CA ASN A 134 8.31 -3.88 1.41
C ASN A 134 9.70 -4.45 1.13
N VAL A 135 10.63 -3.55 0.84
CA VAL A 135 12.07 -3.86 0.85
C VAL A 135 12.57 -3.89 2.29
N ILE A 136 12.20 -2.89 3.09
CA ILE A 136 12.58 -2.77 4.50
C ILE A 136 11.58 -1.88 5.24
N GLY A 137 11.40 -2.15 6.53
CA GLY A 137 10.52 -1.41 7.44
C GLY A 137 9.40 -2.29 7.99
N ASN A 138 8.83 -1.86 9.10
CA ASN A 138 7.78 -2.61 9.78
C ASN A 138 6.45 -2.45 9.04
N ILE A 139 5.62 -3.49 9.03
CA ILE A 139 4.28 -3.45 8.45
C ILE A 139 3.24 -3.72 9.52
N ASN A 140 2.35 -2.76 9.73
CA ASN A 140 1.18 -2.92 10.59
C ASN A 140 -0.07 -2.96 9.71
N VAL A 141 -0.84 -4.03 9.77
CA VAL A 141 -2.11 -4.17 9.05
C VAL A 141 -3.26 -4.22 10.05
N LYS A 142 -4.26 -3.37 9.86
CA LYS A 142 -5.54 -3.45 10.54
C LYS A 142 -6.62 -3.85 9.54
N VAL A 143 -7.29 -4.96 9.78
CA VAL A 143 -8.44 -5.43 8.98
C VAL A 143 -9.73 -5.32 9.80
N PRO A 144 -10.94 -5.33 9.20
CA PRO A 144 -12.16 -5.28 9.99
C PRO A 144 -12.36 -6.57 10.80
N GLN A 145 -13.11 -6.48 11.91
CA GLN A 145 -13.44 -7.62 12.77
C GLN A 145 -14.09 -8.78 12.01
N THR A 146 -14.88 -8.43 10.98
CA THR A 146 -15.59 -9.32 10.07
C THR A 146 -14.67 -10.09 9.11
N PHE A 147 -13.42 -9.65 8.91
CA PHE A 147 -12.51 -10.31 7.99
C PHE A 147 -12.16 -11.73 8.47
N ASP A 148 -12.43 -12.72 7.63
CA ASP A 148 -12.20 -14.14 7.92
C ASP A 148 -11.52 -14.86 6.74
N GLY A 149 -10.54 -14.17 6.14
CA GLY A 149 -9.73 -14.67 5.03
C GLY A 149 -8.43 -15.34 5.46
N VAL A 150 -7.48 -15.44 4.53
CA VAL A 150 -6.17 -16.08 4.74
C VAL A 150 -5.09 -15.02 4.94
N TYR A 151 -4.20 -15.24 5.92
CA TYR A 151 -2.99 -14.43 6.10
C TYR A 151 -1.76 -15.21 5.63
N LYS A 152 -0.89 -14.57 4.85
CA LYS A 152 0.43 -15.10 4.46
C LYS A 152 1.48 -14.05 4.78
N THR A 153 2.44 -14.39 5.64
CA THR A 153 3.48 -13.46 6.09
C THR A 153 4.87 -14.00 5.79
N ASP A 154 5.79 -13.12 5.41
CA ASP A 154 7.23 -13.39 5.25
C ASP A 154 8.01 -12.21 5.84
N SER A 155 8.49 -12.38 7.09
CA SER A 155 9.31 -11.41 7.80
C SER A 155 10.77 -11.90 7.78
N ASN A 156 11.60 -11.20 7.02
CA ASN A 156 13.04 -11.47 6.98
C ASN A 156 13.76 -10.53 7.96
N GLN A 157 14.59 -11.07 8.84
CA GLN A 157 15.30 -10.27 9.87
C GLN A 157 14.38 -9.43 10.79
N GLY A 158 13.13 -9.86 10.99
CA GLY A 158 12.18 -9.30 11.96
C GLY A 158 11.31 -10.39 12.56
N GLU A 159 10.25 -10.00 13.27
CA GLU A 159 9.31 -10.92 13.91
C GLU A 159 7.87 -10.74 13.41
N VAL A 160 7.10 -11.82 13.44
CA VAL A 160 5.64 -11.77 13.28
C VAL A 160 5.03 -11.62 14.68
N LEU A 161 4.64 -10.40 15.02
CA LEU A 161 4.23 -10.00 16.37
C LEU A 161 2.79 -10.41 16.69
N GLU A 162 1.88 -10.27 15.72
CA GLU A 162 0.45 -10.55 15.89
C GLU A 162 -0.17 -11.04 14.57
N ILE A 163 -0.97 -12.10 14.63
CA ILE A 163 -1.88 -12.51 13.55
C ILE A 163 -3.21 -12.98 14.17
N PRO A 164 -4.37 -12.43 13.76
CA PRO A 164 -5.66 -12.85 14.27
C PRO A 164 -6.01 -14.27 13.81
N LYS A 165 -6.74 -15.01 14.65
CA LYS A 165 -7.31 -16.31 14.25
C LYS A 165 -8.44 -16.10 13.23
N THR A 166 -8.55 -17.03 12.29
CA THR A 166 -9.51 -17.03 11.18
C THR A 166 -10.00 -18.47 10.96
N THR A 167 -11.26 -18.61 10.54
CA THR A 167 -11.84 -19.89 10.08
C THR A 167 -11.71 -20.08 8.57
N GLN A 168 -11.19 -19.06 7.87
CA GLN A 168 -10.96 -19.04 6.43
C GLN A 168 -12.24 -19.23 5.61
N SER A 169 -13.36 -18.67 6.09
CA SER A 169 -14.64 -18.70 5.37
C SER A 169 -14.69 -17.73 4.18
N MET A 170 -13.77 -16.76 4.12
CA MET A 170 -13.63 -15.83 3.00
C MET A 170 -12.48 -16.24 2.07
N ASN A 171 -12.65 -16.02 0.76
CA ASN A 171 -11.61 -16.30 -0.25
C ASN A 171 -10.51 -15.21 -0.32
N SER A 172 -10.67 -14.10 0.41
CA SER A 172 -9.71 -12.99 0.43
C SER A 172 -8.40 -13.39 1.10
N THR A 173 -7.27 -13.01 0.49
CA THR A 173 -5.93 -13.24 1.04
C THR A 173 -5.22 -11.92 1.33
N VAL A 174 -4.59 -11.82 2.50
CA VAL A 174 -3.67 -10.74 2.86
C VAL A 174 -2.25 -11.29 2.88
N VAL A 175 -1.41 -10.81 1.98
CA VAL A 175 0.00 -11.19 1.82
C VAL A 175 0.89 -10.04 2.28
N VAL A 176 1.78 -10.29 3.23
CA VAL A 176 2.70 -9.29 3.78
C VAL A 176 4.13 -9.82 3.75
N GLU A 177 5.02 -9.13 3.04
CA GLU A 177 6.43 -9.49 2.90
C GLU A 177 7.30 -8.26 3.23
N THR A 178 8.29 -8.40 4.12
CA THR A 178 9.22 -7.30 4.45
C THR A 178 10.52 -7.79 5.07
N ILE A 179 11.54 -6.92 5.05
CA ILE A 179 12.65 -6.98 6.01
C ILE A 179 12.27 -6.11 7.21
N GLY A 180 11.87 -6.71 8.32
CA GLY A 180 11.31 -6.02 9.50
C GLY A 180 10.11 -6.72 10.12
N ASP A 181 9.52 -6.12 11.15
CA ASP A 181 8.41 -6.73 11.90
C ASP A 181 7.09 -6.67 11.14
N ILE A 182 6.23 -7.66 11.38
CA ILE A 182 4.87 -7.73 10.85
C ILE A 182 3.88 -7.86 12.02
N ALA A 183 2.89 -6.97 12.06
CA ALA A 183 1.75 -7.08 12.96
C ALA A 183 0.44 -6.98 12.17
N ILE A 184 -0.47 -7.93 12.36
CA ILE A 184 -1.82 -7.92 11.80
C ILE A 184 -2.81 -7.94 12.96
N SER A 185 -3.74 -6.99 12.96
CA SER A 185 -4.75 -6.80 14.01
C SER A 185 -6.16 -6.63 13.42
N LYS A 186 -7.18 -6.81 14.24
CA LYS A 186 -8.60 -6.54 13.92
C LYS A 186 -9.11 -5.30 14.66
#